data_AF-A0A662S6W5-F1
#
_entry.id   AF-A0A662S6W5-F1
#
_cell.length_a   1.000
_cell.length_b   1.000
_cell.length_c   1.000
_cell.angle_alpha   90.00
_cell.angle_beta   90.00
_cell.angle_gamma   90.00
#
_symmetry.space_group_name_H-M   'P 1'
#
loop_
_entity.id
_entity.type
_entity.pdbx_description
1 polymer ?
#
loop_
_entity_poly.entity_id
_entity_poly.type
_entity_poly.pdbx_seq_one_letter_code
_entity_poly.pdbx_strand_id
1 'polypeptide(L)'
;MMSGMAGPFRSGLYRIGGVLLHPRQAFEVMAHEDVSLGLPLLLAAGISFAEGALFVASVVRVIPLPLSPVISVASPLVGIGAAVSNVVLMVIAALLIHLNAQLLGGTGDVTRALSVVAYSVLPSALPLGAFALAVLVGGLGAIGWLALGGVLWLVAAVWGVALLVIGVSVFYNLDMGSAFLAALLIPLVDLLVVIFLGKYGLVLLLAAYALAYYFSRQSRAGGVAWATSREVPAGAGVGVGEIAPGELEEEPGPEGGGGEEK
;
A
#
# COMPACT_ATOMS: atom_id res chain seq x y z
N MET A 1 -24.97 -25.63 6.22
CA MET A 1 -24.43 -24.35 6.75
C MET A 1 -23.06 -23.96 6.16
N MET A 2 -22.73 -24.30 4.90
CA MET A 2 -21.44 -23.94 4.26
C MET A 2 -21.55 -22.90 3.13
N SER A 3 -22.75 -22.38 2.83
CA SER A 3 -22.98 -21.40 1.75
C SER A 3 -22.59 -19.95 2.09
N GLY A 4 -22.34 -19.62 3.36
CA GLY A 4 -22.03 -18.24 3.80
C GLY A 4 -20.58 -17.78 3.61
N MET A 5 -19.60 -18.70 3.51
CA MET A 5 -18.16 -18.33 3.40
C MET A 5 -17.64 -18.25 1.96
N ALA A 6 -18.37 -18.81 0.98
CA ALA A 6 -17.91 -18.87 -0.40
C ALA A 6 -17.87 -17.48 -1.08
N GLY A 7 -18.79 -16.58 -0.74
CA GLY A 7 -18.84 -15.21 -1.27
C GLY A 7 -17.64 -14.36 -0.83
N PRO A 8 -17.39 -14.21 0.49
CA PRO A 8 -16.25 -13.45 1.01
C PRO A 8 -14.88 -13.97 0.56
N PHE A 9 -14.76 -15.30 0.39
CA PHE A 9 -13.52 -15.90 -0.09
C PHE A 9 -13.26 -15.62 -1.58
N ARG A 10 -14.29 -15.71 -2.42
CA ARG A 10 -14.18 -15.37 -3.86
C ARG A 10 -13.86 -13.90 -4.07
N SER A 11 -14.48 -12.99 -3.30
CA SER A 11 -14.15 -11.57 -3.37
C SER A 11 -12.73 -11.29 -2.88
N GLY A 12 -12.26 -12.01 -1.84
CA GLY A 12 -10.87 -11.95 -1.37
C GLY A 12 -9.86 -12.39 -2.44
N LEU A 13 -10.06 -13.55 -3.06
CA LEU A 13 -9.19 -14.04 -4.13
C LEU A 13 -9.18 -13.12 -5.36
N TYR A 14 -10.34 -12.58 -5.73
CA TYR A 14 -10.44 -11.59 -6.80
C TYR A 14 -9.61 -10.34 -6.49
N ARG A 15 -9.65 -9.85 -5.25
CA ARG A 15 -8.85 -8.70 -4.81
C ARG A 15 -7.35 -9.00 -4.82
N ILE A 16 -6.92 -10.16 -4.32
CA ILE A 16 -5.51 -10.58 -4.35
C ILE A 16 -5.01 -10.67 -5.79
N GLY A 17 -5.76 -11.35 -6.66
CA GLY A 17 -5.42 -11.48 -8.08
C GLY A 17 -5.42 -10.14 -8.79
N GLY A 18 -6.41 -9.29 -8.51
CA GLY A 18 -6.51 -7.92 -9.03
C GLY A 18 -5.31 -7.06 -8.64
N VAL A 19 -4.89 -7.08 -7.37
CA VAL A 19 -3.70 -6.34 -6.91
C VAL A 19 -2.44 -6.80 -7.65
N LEU A 20 -2.29 -8.11 -7.87
CA LEU A 20 -1.09 -8.65 -8.51
C LEU A 20 -1.05 -8.43 -10.04
N LEU A 21 -2.21 -8.43 -10.72
CA LEU A 21 -2.28 -8.40 -12.18
C LEU A 21 -2.68 -7.01 -12.73
N HIS A 22 -3.58 -6.31 -12.04
CA HIS A 22 -4.13 -5.01 -12.42
C HIS A 22 -4.15 -4.04 -11.23
N PRO A 23 -2.97 -3.73 -10.65
CA PRO A 23 -2.85 -3.07 -9.35
C PRO A 23 -3.60 -1.75 -9.24
N ARG A 24 -3.50 -0.91 -10.27
CA ARG A 24 -4.15 0.41 -10.28
C ARG A 24 -5.67 0.29 -10.17
N GLN A 25 -6.28 -0.54 -11.03
CA GLN A 25 -7.73 -0.76 -11.01
C GLN A 25 -8.18 -1.38 -9.68
N ALA A 26 -7.41 -2.32 -9.14
CA ALA A 26 -7.71 -2.94 -7.86
C ALA A 26 -7.68 -1.93 -6.71
N PHE A 27 -6.66 -1.05 -6.66
CA PHE A 27 -6.59 0.00 -5.64
C PHE A 27 -7.65 1.08 -5.82
N GLU A 28 -8.04 1.42 -7.04
CA GLU A 28 -9.14 2.35 -7.31
C GLU A 28 -10.47 1.79 -6.76
N VAL A 29 -10.78 0.52 -7.04
CA VAL A 29 -11.96 -0.15 -6.46
C VAL A 29 -11.90 -0.17 -4.94
N MET A 30 -10.75 -0.54 -4.36
CA MET A 30 -10.56 -0.55 -2.90
C MET A 30 -10.57 0.83 -2.25
N ALA A 31 -10.34 1.91 -2.99
CA ALA A 31 -10.46 3.28 -2.49
C ALA A 31 -11.92 3.73 -2.34
N HIS A 32 -12.83 3.12 -3.10
CA HIS A 32 -14.26 3.38 -3.06
C HIS A 32 -15.04 2.39 -2.20
N GLU A 33 -14.52 1.18 -2.01
CA GLU A 33 -15.09 0.18 -1.10
C GLU A 33 -14.52 0.34 0.32
N ASP A 34 -15.36 0.27 1.34
CA ASP A 34 -14.91 0.20 2.74
C ASP A 34 -14.31 -1.18 3.03
N VAL A 35 -13.07 -1.37 2.56
CA VAL A 35 -12.34 -2.63 2.71
C VAL A 35 -11.81 -2.76 4.13
N SER A 36 -12.14 -3.88 4.77
CA SER A 36 -11.61 -4.18 6.09
C SER A 36 -10.09 -4.42 6.07
N LEU A 37 -9.41 -3.86 7.06
CA LEU A 37 -7.96 -4.03 7.29
C LEU A 37 -7.56 -5.47 7.64
N GLY A 38 -8.51 -6.28 8.11
CA GLY A 38 -8.22 -7.60 8.66
C GLY A 38 -7.61 -8.55 7.63
N LEU A 39 -8.15 -8.58 6.41
CA LEU A 39 -7.67 -9.46 5.35
C LEU A 39 -6.23 -9.16 4.91
N PRO A 40 -5.87 -7.91 4.51
CA PRO A 40 -4.51 -7.62 4.08
C PRO A 40 -3.48 -7.87 5.19
N LEU A 41 -3.79 -7.50 6.44
CA LEU A 41 -2.88 -7.76 7.57
C LEU A 41 -2.71 -9.26 7.86
N LEU A 42 -3.79 -10.05 7.79
CA LEU A 42 -3.71 -11.50 7.96
C LEU A 42 -2.87 -12.15 6.86
N LEU A 43 -3.04 -11.71 5.60
CA LEU A 43 -2.25 -12.21 4.47
C LEU A 43 -0.77 -11.86 4.64
N ALA A 44 -0.48 -10.60 4.95
CA ALA A 44 0.88 -10.14 5.23
C ALA A 44 1.54 -10.93 6.36
N ALA A 45 0.84 -11.12 7.49
CA ALA A 45 1.33 -11.91 8.62
C ALA A 45 1.55 -13.38 8.23
N GLY A 46 0.62 -13.99 7.48
CA GLY A 46 0.72 -15.37 7.02
C GLY A 46 1.89 -15.59 6.06
N ILE A 47 2.10 -14.68 5.10
CA ILE A 47 3.24 -14.72 4.18
C ILE A 47 4.54 -14.59 4.97
N SER A 48 4.62 -13.62 5.88
CA SER A 48 5.81 -13.38 6.71
C SER A 48 6.14 -14.57 7.61
N PHE A 49 5.10 -15.20 8.19
CA PHE A 49 5.23 -16.43 8.96
C PHE A 49 5.83 -17.55 8.10
N ALA A 50 5.22 -17.81 6.94
CA ALA A 50 5.64 -18.86 6.04
C ALA A 50 7.06 -18.63 5.53
N GLU A 51 7.39 -17.38 5.17
CA GLU A 51 8.71 -16.99 4.68
C GLU A 51 9.78 -17.22 5.75
N GLY A 52 9.60 -16.70 6.96
CA GLY A 52 10.56 -16.88 8.05
C GLY A 52 10.73 -18.35 8.44
N ALA A 53 9.62 -19.10 8.54
CA ALA A 53 9.63 -20.52 8.87
C ALA A 53 10.33 -21.35 7.79
N LEU A 54 9.96 -21.19 6.53
CA LEU A 54 10.51 -21.97 5.41
C LEU A 54 11.94 -21.59 5.09
N PHE A 55 12.31 -20.31 5.21
CA PHE A 55 13.69 -19.87 5.00
C PHE A 55 14.63 -20.54 6.00
N VAL A 56 14.33 -20.50 7.30
CA VAL A 56 15.18 -21.16 8.30
C VAL A 56 15.17 -22.68 8.13
N ALA A 57 14.01 -23.28 7.87
CA ALA A 57 13.94 -24.72 7.63
C ALA A 57 14.78 -25.14 6.41
N SER A 58 14.74 -24.39 5.32
CA SER A 58 15.49 -24.68 4.08
C SER A 58 16.99 -24.50 4.27
N VAL A 59 17.43 -23.45 4.98
CA VAL A 59 18.84 -23.23 5.31
C VAL A 59 19.38 -24.38 6.17
N VAL A 60 18.66 -24.78 7.21
CA VAL A 60 19.08 -25.90 8.08
C VAL A 60 19.13 -27.21 7.29
N ARG A 61 18.24 -27.41 6.32
CA ARG A 61 18.20 -28.60 5.46
C ARG A 61 19.38 -28.71 4.49
N VAL A 62 20.14 -27.65 4.25
CA VAL A 62 21.40 -27.73 3.49
C VAL A 62 22.45 -28.55 4.24
N ILE A 63 22.43 -28.50 5.57
CA ILE A 63 23.40 -29.19 6.42
C ILE A 63 23.09 -30.69 6.40
N PRO A 64 24.05 -31.56 6.04
CA PRO A 64 23.84 -33.01 5.94
C PRO A 64 23.88 -33.69 7.32
N LEU A 65 23.10 -33.16 8.27
CA LEU A 65 22.95 -33.68 9.63
C LEU A 65 21.46 -33.90 9.95
N PRO A 66 21.09 -34.85 10.82
CA PRO A 66 19.71 -35.14 11.18
C PRO A 66 19.12 -34.07 12.14
N LEU A 67 19.01 -32.83 11.67
CA LEU A 67 18.56 -31.66 12.42
C LEU A 67 17.03 -31.49 12.44
N SER A 68 16.28 -32.54 12.12
CA SER A 68 14.81 -32.51 12.11
C SER A 68 14.17 -31.98 13.41
N PRO A 69 14.66 -32.36 14.62
CA PRO A 69 14.12 -31.81 15.87
C PRO A 69 14.34 -30.30 16.01
N VAL A 70 15.47 -29.78 15.49
CA VAL A 70 15.77 -28.35 15.50
C VAL A 70 14.80 -27.62 14.57
N ILE A 71 14.53 -28.16 13.38
CA ILE A 71 13.58 -27.59 12.42
C ILE A 71 12.18 -27.51 13.03
N SER A 72 11.70 -28.57 13.69
CA SER A 72 10.35 -28.61 14.25
C SER A 72 10.08 -27.57 15.34
N VAL A 73 11.13 -27.07 16.01
CA VAL A 73 11.01 -26.07 17.08
C VAL A 73 11.41 -24.68 16.57
N ALA A 74 12.55 -24.55 15.90
CA ALA A 74 13.09 -23.25 15.50
C ALA A 74 12.28 -22.61 14.36
N SER A 75 11.84 -23.39 13.36
CA SER A 75 11.13 -22.85 12.19
C SER A 75 9.82 -22.14 12.57
N PRO A 76 8.91 -22.73 13.37
CA PRO A 76 7.71 -22.03 13.82
C PRO A 76 8.00 -20.78 14.64
N LEU A 77 9.00 -20.82 15.52
CA LEU A 77 9.36 -19.66 16.36
C LEU A 77 9.88 -18.50 15.52
N VAL A 78 10.75 -18.77 14.54
CA VAL A 78 11.22 -17.77 13.59
C VAL A 78 10.05 -17.25 12.74
N GLY A 79 9.15 -18.12 12.28
CA GLY A 79 7.95 -17.70 11.56
C GLY A 79 7.09 -16.74 12.39
N ILE A 80 6.82 -17.04 13.66
CA ILE A 80 6.06 -16.16 14.55
C ILE A 80 6.78 -14.82 14.72
N GLY A 81 8.09 -14.86 14.98
CA GLY A 81 8.92 -13.67 15.11
C GLY A 81 8.85 -12.80 13.85
N ALA A 82 9.02 -13.41 12.67
CA ALA A 82 8.95 -12.72 11.38
C ALA A 82 7.57 -12.09 11.14
N ALA A 83 6.48 -12.80 11.44
CA ALA A 83 5.13 -12.26 11.32
C ALA A 83 4.89 -11.05 12.22
N VAL A 84 5.25 -11.15 13.51
CA VAL A 84 5.06 -10.05 14.46
C VAL A 84 5.94 -8.87 14.08
N SER A 85 7.22 -9.09 13.82
CA SER A 85 8.16 -8.03 13.42
C SER A 85 7.70 -7.35 12.13
N ASN A 86 7.26 -8.09 11.12
CA ASN A 86 6.83 -7.49 9.87
C ASN A 86 5.55 -6.66 10.03
N VAL A 87 4.55 -7.14 10.79
CA VAL A 87 3.34 -6.35 11.09
C VAL A 87 3.69 -5.04 11.80
N VAL A 88 4.61 -5.07 12.77
CA VAL A 88 5.07 -3.84 13.44
C VAL A 88 5.76 -2.90 12.45
N LEU A 89 6.64 -3.41 11.60
CA LEU A 89 7.32 -2.61 10.57
C LEU A 89 6.34 -2.03 9.56
N MET A 90 5.28 -2.75 9.18
CA MET A 90 4.23 -2.26 8.29
C MET A 90 3.47 -1.09 8.90
N VAL A 91 3.16 -1.15 10.21
CA VAL A 91 2.51 -0.03 10.91
C VAL A 91 3.41 1.20 10.90
N ILE A 92 4.70 1.04 11.19
CA ILE A 92 5.68 2.14 11.14
C ILE A 92 5.78 2.71 9.73
N ALA A 93 5.92 1.84 8.72
CA ALA A 93 6.00 2.24 7.32
C ALA A 93 4.73 2.99 6.88
N ALA A 94 3.55 2.49 7.21
CA ALA A 94 2.28 3.13 6.88
C ALA A 94 2.16 4.53 7.50
N LEU A 95 2.62 4.71 8.75
CA LEU A 95 2.65 6.01 9.41
C LEU A 95 3.59 6.99 8.71
N LEU A 96 4.81 6.55 8.38
CA LEU A 96 5.79 7.38 7.68
C LEU A 96 5.27 7.78 6.29
N ILE A 97 4.73 6.83 5.55
CA ILE A 97 4.15 7.06 4.22
C ILE A 97 2.97 8.04 4.32
N HIS A 98 2.07 7.86 5.30
CA HIS A 98 0.95 8.77 5.52
C HIS A 98 1.42 10.20 5.80
N LEU A 99 2.39 10.37 6.70
CA LEU A 99 2.95 11.68 7.04
C LEU A 99 3.59 12.33 5.81
N ASN A 100 4.42 11.60 5.08
CA ASN A 100 5.09 12.11 3.88
C ASN A 100 4.11 12.46 2.77
N ALA A 101 3.11 11.61 2.53
CA ALA A 101 2.08 11.88 1.54
C ALA A 101 1.26 13.13 1.90
N GLN A 102 0.92 13.34 3.18
CA GLN A 102 0.25 14.56 3.65
C GLN A 102 1.12 15.82 3.49
N LEU A 103 2.44 15.71 3.71
CA LEU A 103 3.38 16.81 3.50
C LEU A 103 3.49 17.20 2.01
N LEU A 104 3.32 16.23 1.11
CA LEU A 104 3.27 16.46 -0.33
C LEU A 104 1.85 16.83 -0.84
N GLY A 105 0.89 17.07 0.07
CA GLY A 105 -0.45 17.55 -0.28
C GLY A 105 -1.49 16.47 -0.58
N GLY A 106 -1.18 15.20 -0.33
CA GLY A 106 -2.11 14.08 -0.53
C GLY A 106 -3.23 14.03 0.51
N THR A 107 -4.40 13.49 0.12
CA THR A 107 -5.65 13.56 0.92
C THR A 107 -6.11 12.22 1.50
N GLY A 108 -5.21 11.25 1.67
CA GLY A 108 -5.52 9.90 2.15
C GLY A 108 -5.53 9.70 3.67
N ASP A 109 -6.01 8.54 4.11
CA ASP A 109 -6.07 8.09 5.51
C ASP A 109 -5.00 7.03 5.82
N VAL A 110 -4.54 6.99 7.07
CA VAL A 110 -3.55 6.04 7.58
C VAL A 110 -4.02 4.59 7.48
N THR A 111 -5.32 4.33 7.70
CA THR A 111 -5.95 3.01 7.54
C THR A 111 -5.72 2.49 6.12
N ARG A 112 -5.91 3.36 5.12
CA ARG A 112 -5.72 3.02 3.71
C ARG A 112 -4.24 2.80 3.38
N ALA A 113 -3.34 3.62 3.93
CA ALA A 113 -1.89 3.39 3.79
C ALA A 113 -1.47 2.03 4.35
N LEU A 114 -1.98 1.63 5.52
CA LEU A 114 -1.68 0.33 6.11
C LEU A 114 -2.15 -0.83 5.22
N SER A 115 -3.34 -0.70 4.61
CA SER A 115 -3.84 -1.68 3.64
C SER A 115 -2.91 -1.81 2.43
N VAL A 116 -2.48 -0.69 1.85
CA VAL A 116 -1.54 -0.67 0.71
C VAL A 116 -0.22 -1.34 1.08
N VAL A 117 0.36 -1.00 2.22
CA VAL A 117 1.62 -1.57 2.71
C VAL A 117 1.48 -3.08 2.95
N ALA A 118 0.35 -3.53 3.47
CA ALA A 118 0.13 -4.96 3.67
C ALA A 118 -0.04 -5.71 2.35
N TYR A 119 -0.78 -5.13 1.38
CA TYR A 119 -0.93 -5.73 0.05
C TYR A 119 0.34 -5.70 -0.80
N SER A 120 1.25 -4.75 -0.57
CA SER A 120 2.53 -4.70 -1.28
C SER A 120 3.46 -5.87 -0.94
N VAL A 121 3.17 -6.63 0.12
CA VAL A 121 3.91 -7.84 0.50
C VAL A 121 3.37 -9.12 -0.16
N LEU A 122 2.22 -9.07 -0.84
CA LEU A 122 1.68 -10.22 -1.59
C LEU A 122 2.70 -10.90 -2.52
N PRO A 123 3.55 -10.17 -3.27
CA PRO A 123 4.54 -10.79 -4.16
C PRO A 123 5.53 -11.69 -3.41
N SER A 124 5.78 -11.47 -2.12
CA SER A 124 6.66 -12.31 -1.29
C SER A 124 6.12 -13.73 -1.07
N ALA A 125 4.89 -14.03 -1.51
CA ALA A 125 4.41 -15.40 -1.62
C ALA A 125 5.15 -16.22 -2.71
N LEU A 126 5.71 -15.57 -3.73
CA LEU A 126 6.42 -16.23 -4.85
C LEU A 126 7.59 -17.13 -4.40
N PRO A 127 8.55 -16.67 -3.57
CA PRO A 127 9.67 -17.51 -3.13
C PRO A 127 9.27 -18.69 -2.24
N LEU A 128 8.07 -18.70 -1.65
CA LEU A 128 7.64 -19.75 -0.71
C LEU A 128 7.67 -21.14 -1.32
N GLY A 129 7.29 -21.27 -2.61
CA GLY A 129 7.33 -22.54 -3.32
C GLY A 129 8.75 -23.08 -3.45
N ALA A 130 9.72 -22.22 -3.78
CA ALA A 130 11.12 -22.59 -3.88
C ALA A 130 11.71 -22.99 -2.51
N PHE A 131 11.38 -22.25 -1.45
CA PHE A 131 11.82 -22.61 -0.09
C PHE A 131 11.20 -23.92 0.39
N ALA A 132 9.92 -24.17 0.10
CA ALA A 132 9.29 -25.45 0.41
C ALA A 132 9.98 -26.61 -0.31
N LEU A 133 10.32 -26.45 -1.60
CA LEU A 133 11.07 -27.46 -2.35
C LEU A 133 12.49 -27.67 -1.80
N ALA A 134 13.17 -26.60 -1.36
CA ALA A 134 14.45 -26.70 -0.68
C ALA A 134 14.38 -27.56 0.59
N VAL A 135 13.31 -27.40 1.40
CA VAL A 135 13.07 -28.22 2.59
C VAL A 135 12.86 -29.69 2.24
N LEU A 136 12.09 -29.97 1.18
CA LEU A 136 11.76 -31.33 0.75
C LEU A 136 12.97 -32.08 0.19
N VAL A 137 13.78 -31.42 -0.64
CA VAL A 137 14.95 -32.05 -1.27
C VAL A 137 16.09 -32.23 -0.28
N GLY A 138 16.44 -31.19 0.49
CA GLY A 138 17.54 -31.21 1.44
C GLY A 138 18.94 -31.38 0.82
N GLY A 139 19.96 -31.35 1.68
CA GLY A 139 21.37 -31.50 1.32
C GLY A 139 21.84 -30.50 0.27
N LEU A 140 22.75 -30.94 -0.61
CA LEU A 140 23.27 -30.10 -1.70
C LEU A 140 22.18 -29.72 -2.73
N GLY A 141 21.13 -30.54 -2.87
CA GLY A 141 20.01 -30.25 -3.76
C GLY A 141 19.15 -29.05 -3.30
N ALA A 142 19.16 -28.73 -2.00
CA ALA A 142 18.48 -27.56 -1.46
C ALA A 142 19.11 -26.23 -1.89
N ILE A 143 20.40 -26.21 -2.25
CA ILE A 143 21.12 -24.99 -2.62
C ILE A 143 20.54 -24.35 -3.88
N GLY A 144 20.22 -25.16 -4.90
CA GLY A 144 19.61 -24.67 -6.14
C GLY A 144 18.24 -24.03 -5.90
N TRP A 145 17.43 -24.66 -5.05
CA TRP A 145 16.11 -24.14 -4.67
C TRP A 145 16.20 -22.88 -3.80
N LEU A 146 17.17 -22.81 -2.89
CA LEU A 146 17.47 -21.59 -2.12
C LEU A 146 17.90 -20.44 -3.02
N ALA A 147 18.77 -20.69 -4.00
CA ALA A 147 19.20 -19.68 -4.96
C ALA A 147 18.01 -19.17 -5.79
N LEU A 148 17.16 -20.07 -6.29
CA LEU A 148 15.93 -19.69 -6.98
C LEU A 148 14.99 -18.87 -6.08
N GLY A 149 14.81 -19.30 -4.82
CA GLY A 149 14.03 -18.56 -3.83
C GLY A 149 14.57 -17.15 -3.61
N GLY A 150 15.89 -16.98 -3.53
CA GLY A 150 16.53 -15.67 -3.44
C GLY A 150 16.25 -14.77 -4.66
N VAL A 151 16.34 -15.33 -5.88
CA VAL A 151 16.02 -14.59 -7.11
C VAL A 151 14.54 -14.20 -7.15
N LEU A 152 13.64 -15.12 -6.83
CA LEU A 152 12.20 -14.85 -6.77
C LEU A 152 11.86 -13.81 -5.69
N TRP A 153 12.58 -13.81 -4.58
CA TRP A 153 12.44 -12.81 -3.53
C TRP A 153 12.84 -11.41 -4.02
N LEU A 154 13.93 -11.28 -4.79
CA LEU A 154 14.31 -9.99 -5.39
C LEU A 154 13.26 -9.48 -6.38
N VAL A 155 12.72 -10.37 -7.22
CA VAL A 155 11.61 -10.02 -8.13
C VAL A 155 10.38 -9.59 -7.34
N ALA A 156 10.04 -10.32 -6.28
CA ALA A 156 8.94 -9.99 -5.38
C ALA A 156 9.14 -8.63 -4.71
N ALA A 157 10.37 -8.30 -4.27
CA ALA A 157 10.68 -7.02 -3.65
C ALA A 157 10.50 -5.86 -4.63
N VAL A 158 11.01 -5.98 -5.86
CA VAL A 158 10.81 -4.96 -6.90
C VAL A 158 9.33 -4.77 -7.22
N TRP A 159 8.58 -5.88 -7.33
CA TRP A 159 7.14 -5.81 -7.57
C TRP A 159 6.38 -5.21 -6.39
N GLY A 160 6.75 -5.55 -5.16
CA GLY A 160 6.18 -4.98 -3.95
C GLY A 160 6.37 -3.47 -3.86
N VAL A 161 7.56 -2.96 -4.23
CA VAL A 161 7.80 -1.52 -4.34
C VAL A 161 6.88 -0.88 -5.38
N ALA A 162 6.71 -1.50 -6.55
CA ALA A 162 5.80 -0.99 -7.57
C ALA A 162 4.35 -0.94 -7.07
N LEU A 163 3.87 -2.00 -6.39
CA LEU A 163 2.54 -2.03 -5.78
C LEU A 163 2.35 -0.94 -4.73
N LEU A 164 3.36 -0.73 -3.89
CA LEU A 164 3.35 0.30 -2.86
C LEU A 164 3.20 1.71 -3.47
N VAL A 165 3.99 2.02 -4.50
CA VAL A 165 3.94 3.33 -5.18
C VAL A 165 2.60 3.55 -5.88
N ILE A 166 2.11 2.54 -6.61
CA ILE A 166 0.80 2.63 -7.29
C ILE A 166 -0.31 2.82 -6.27
N GLY A 167 -0.31 2.04 -5.19
CA GLY A 167 -1.32 2.15 -4.14
C GLY A 167 -1.29 3.52 -3.46
N VAL A 168 -0.11 4.04 -3.11
CA VAL A 168 0.01 5.38 -2.51
C VAL A 168 -0.47 6.47 -3.48
N SER A 169 -0.12 6.39 -4.76
CA SER A 169 -0.59 7.32 -5.79
C SER A 169 -2.12 7.37 -5.85
N VAL A 170 -2.78 6.20 -5.90
CA VAL A 170 -4.24 6.11 -5.97
C VAL A 170 -4.89 6.61 -4.68
N PHE A 171 -4.45 6.14 -3.52
CA PHE A 171 -5.12 6.44 -2.24
C PHE A 171 -4.91 7.87 -1.74
N TYR A 172 -3.79 8.50 -2.09
CA TYR A 172 -3.50 9.89 -1.70
C TYR A 172 -3.74 10.88 -2.83
N ASN A 173 -4.18 10.43 -4.01
CA ASN A 173 -4.36 11.24 -5.21
C ASN A 173 -3.09 12.04 -5.56
N LEU A 174 -1.95 11.37 -5.50
CA LEU A 174 -0.64 11.93 -5.84
C LEU A 174 -0.20 11.48 -7.23
N ASP A 175 0.58 12.31 -7.92
CA ASP A 175 1.30 11.87 -9.10
C ASP A 175 2.31 10.76 -8.73
N MET A 176 2.68 9.93 -9.71
CA MET A 176 3.57 8.78 -9.47
C MET A 176 4.94 9.18 -8.92
N GLY A 177 5.45 10.37 -9.25
CA GLY A 177 6.72 10.89 -8.73
C GLY A 177 6.61 11.23 -7.25
N SER A 178 5.60 12.01 -6.86
CA SER A 178 5.33 12.34 -5.46
C SER A 178 5.01 11.11 -4.62
N ALA A 179 4.27 10.13 -5.19
CA ALA A 179 4.01 8.85 -4.53
C ALA A 179 5.30 8.05 -4.32
N PHE A 180 6.21 8.02 -5.29
CA PHE A 180 7.52 7.38 -5.16
C PHE A 180 8.39 8.05 -4.07
N LEU A 181 8.37 9.38 -4.02
CA LEU A 181 9.06 10.14 -2.98
C LEU A 181 8.52 9.82 -1.59
N ALA A 182 7.20 9.85 -1.41
CA ALA A 182 6.54 9.58 -0.13
C ALA A 182 6.70 8.13 0.33
N ALA A 183 6.60 7.18 -0.60
CA ALA A 183 6.62 5.75 -0.31
C ALA A 183 8.03 5.19 -0.08
N LEU A 184 9.04 5.74 -0.76
CA LEU A 184 10.37 5.12 -0.82
C LEU A 184 11.49 6.10 -0.51
N LEU A 185 11.62 7.20 -1.27
CA LEU A 185 12.82 8.03 -1.19
C LEU A 185 12.96 8.73 0.16
N ILE A 186 11.90 9.36 0.66
CA ILE A 186 11.93 10.06 1.95
C ILE A 186 12.14 9.07 3.11
N PRO A 187 11.38 7.96 3.21
CA PRO A 187 11.66 6.94 4.24
C PRO A 187 13.09 6.38 4.18
N LEU A 188 13.68 6.23 3.00
CA LEU A 188 15.05 5.76 2.85
C LEU A 188 16.06 6.80 3.36
N VAL A 189 15.84 8.09 3.07
CA VAL A 189 16.65 9.18 3.62
C VAL A 189 16.53 9.24 5.14
N ASP A 190 15.31 9.12 5.68
CA ASP A 190 15.07 9.07 7.12
C ASP A 190 15.84 7.91 7.78
N LEU A 191 15.79 6.72 7.17
CA LEU A 191 16.54 5.57 7.63
C LEU A 191 18.06 5.84 7.63
N LEU A 192 18.59 6.43 6.56
CA LEU A 192 20.01 6.79 6.48
C LEU A 192 20.38 7.79 7.58
N VAL A 193 19.55 8.82 7.83
CA VAL A 193 19.75 9.79 8.91
C VAL A 193 19.81 9.10 10.28
N VAL A 194 18.90 8.17 10.57
CA VAL A 194 18.91 7.39 11.82
C VAL A 194 20.16 6.52 11.91
N ILE A 195 20.57 5.86 10.83
CA ILE A 195 21.75 4.99 10.83
C ILE A 195 23.03 5.80 11.07
N PHE A 196 23.19 6.95 10.38
CA PHE A 196 24.40 7.77 10.49
C PHE A 196 24.51 8.53 11.82
N LEU A 197 23.40 9.05 12.35
CA LEU A 197 23.39 9.88 13.56
C LEU A 197 22.93 9.13 14.82
N GLY A 198 22.56 7.85 14.68
CA GLY A 198 22.04 7.02 15.76
C GLY A 198 20.81 7.65 16.44
N LYS A 199 20.82 7.64 17.78
CA LYS A 199 19.73 8.23 18.59
C LYS A 199 19.46 9.71 18.30
N TYR A 200 20.49 10.47 17.90
CA TYR A 200 20.33 11.88 17.58
C TYR A 200 19.60 12.09 16.26
N GLY A 201 19.81 11.18 15.29
CA GLY A 201 19.06 11.17 14.04
C GLY A 201 17.56 10.95 14.28
N LEU A 202 17.22 10.02 15.18
CA LEU A 202 15.83 9.78 15.58
C LEU A 202 15.18 11.02 16.20
N VAL A 203 15.87 11.68 17.15
CA VAL A 203 15.37 12.91 17.79
C VAL A 203 15.18 14.02 16.76
N LEU A 204 16.13 14.18 15.84
CA LEU A 204 16.07 15.18 14.77
C LEU A 204 14.86 14.95 13.86
N LEU A 205 14.62 13.70 13.43
CA LEU A 205 13.47 13.36 12.60
C LEU A 205 12.15 13.63 13.32
N LEU A 206 12.01 13.20 14.58
CA LEU A 206 10.81 13.45 15.35
C LEU A 206 10.52 14.95 15.48
N ALA A 207 11.56 15.76 15.72
CA ALA A 207 11.43 17.22 15.77
C ALA A 207 11.02 17.80 14.40
N ALA A 208 11.63 17.32 13.30
CA ALA A 208 11.33 17.78 11.95
C ALA A 208 9.88 17.46 11.55
N TYR A 209 9.41 16.23 11.76
CA TYR A 209 8.03 15.85 11.47
C TYR A 209 7.04 16.60 12.36
N ALA A 210 7.33 16.78 13.66
CA ALA A 210 6.46 17.56 14.55
C ALA A 210 6.34 19.02 14.09
N LEU A 211 7.45 19.63 13.68
CA LEU A 211 7.48 21.00 13.20
C LEU A 211 6.76 21.14 11.85
N ALA A 212 7.01 20.22 10.92
CA ALA A 212 6.36 20.20 9.61
C ALA A 212 4.85 20.01 9.74
N TYR A 213 4.42 19.12 10.64
CA TYR A 213 3.01 18.89 10.93
C TYR A 213 2.35 20.11 11.59
N TYR A 214 3.05 20.78 12.51
CA TYR A 214 2.55 22.01 13.14
C TYR A 214 2.30 23.12 12.10
N PHE A 215 3.26 23.37 11.22
CA PHE A 215 3.14 24.41 10.19
C PHE A 215 2.13 24.08 9.11
N SER A 216 2.05 22.82 8.67
CA SER A 216 1.04 22.41 7.68
C SER A 216 -0.40 22.54 8.23
N ARG A 217 -0.58 22.32 9.54
CA ARG A 217 -1.87 22.56 10.21
C ARG A 217 -2.19 24.05 10.33
N GLN A 218 -1.21 24.88 10.67
CA GLN A 218 -1.40 26.33 10.74
C GLN A 218 -1.71 26.96 9.38
N SER A 219 -1.03 26.55 8.30
CA SER A 219 -1.30 27.09 6.97
C SER A 219 -2.72 26.75 6.48
N ARG A 220 -3.21 25.53 6.78
CA ARG A 220 -4.61 25.14 6.51
C ARG A 220 -5.62 25.95 7.34
N ALA A 221 -5.33 26.24 8.61
CA ALA A 221 -6.21 27.06 9.46
C ALA A 221 -6.19 28.55 9.08
N GLY A 222 -5.02 29.09 8.73
CA GLY A 222 -4.84 30.49 8.31
C GLY A 222 -5.44 30.79 6.93
N GLY A 223 -5.42 29.83 6.00
CA GLY A 223 -6.08 29.95 4.71
C GLY A 223 -7.61 30.06 4.82
N VAL A 224 -8.21 29.37 5.79
CA VAL A 224 -9.65 29.47 6.10
C VAL A 224 -9.98 30.83 6.72
N ALA A 225 -9.13 31.35 7.62
CA ALA A 225 -9.32 32.67 8.23
C ALA A 225 -9.15 33.84 7.24
N TRP A 226 -8.22 33.72 6.28
CA TRP A 226 -8.08 34.69 5.19
C TRP A 226 -9.29 34.67 4.26
N ALA A 227 -9.81 33.50 3.90
CA ALA A 227 -10.96 33.35 3.02
C ALA A 227 -12.25 33.90 3.65
N THR A 228 -12.45 33.75 4.97
CA THR A 228 -13.60 34.34 5.67
C THR A 228 -13.45 35.84 5.96
N SER A 229 -12.23 36.38 6.01
CA SER A 229 -12.00 37.84 6.11
C SER A 229 -12.25 38.60 4.78
N ARG A 230 -12.41 37.87 3.67
CA ARG A 230 -12.91 38.38 2.39
C ARG A 230 -14.42 38.17 2.23
N GLU A 231 -15.19 38.20 3.31
CA GLU A 231 -16.57 38.64 3.20
C GLU A 231 -16.54 40.05 2.58
N VAL A 232 -16.92 40.08 1.31
CA VAL A 232 -17.07 41.25 0.48
C VAL A 232 -17.81 42.32 1.30
N PRO A 233 -17.29 43.56 1.42
CA PRO A 233 -18.06 44.61 2.04
C PRO A 233 -19.40 44.70 1.31
N ALA A 234 -20.48 44.42 2.04
CA ALA A 234 -21.85 44.62 1.59
C ALA A 234 -22.00 46.09 1.20
N GLY A 235 -21.81 46.40 -0.09
CA GLY A 235 -21.72 47.79 -0.55
C GLY A 235 -21.03 48.03 -1.90
N ALA A 236 -20.30 47.07 -2.46
CA ALA A 236 -19.84 47.17 -3.85
C ALA A 236 -20.92 46.62 -4.80
N GLY A 237 -21.90 47.46 -5.12
CA GLY A 237 -22.90 47.19 -6.15
C GLY A 237 -22.23 46.94 -7.50
N VAL A 238 -22.14 45.66 -7.88
CA VAL A 238 -22.00 45.27 -9.28
C VAL A 238 -23.41 45.30 -9.84
N GLY A 239 -23.64 46.24 -10.74
CA GLY A 239 -24.89 46.39 -11.46
C GLY A 239 -25.34 45.05 -12.02
N VAL A 240 -26.53 44.64 -11.60
CA VAL A 240 -27.31 43.60 -12.27
C VAL A 240 -27.56 44.15 -13.67
N GLY A 241 -26.74 43.68 -14.61
CA GLY A 241 -27.06 43.78 -16.03
C GLY A 241 -28.37 43.02 -16.23
N GLU A 242 -29.43 43.78 -16.47
CA GLU A 242 -30.72 43.32 -16.93
C GLU A 242 -30.52 42.50 -18.20
N ILE A 243 -30.55 41.17 -18.07
CA ILE A 243 -30.55 40.26 -19.22
C ILE A 243 -31.99 40.24 -19.72
N ALA A 244 -32.18 40.89 -20.87
CA ALA A 244 -33.42 40.89 -21.62
C ALA A 244 -33.88 39.45 -21.94
N PRO A 245 -35.18 39.14 -21.84
CA PRO A 245 -35.72 37.86 -22.28
C PRO A 245 -35.82 37.88 -23.82
N GLY A 246 -34.76 37.42 -24.47
CA GLY A 246 -34.69 37.24 -25.92
C GLY A 246 -34.86 35.78 -26.30
N GLU A 247 -36.04 35.49 -26.86
CA GLU A 247 -36.31 34.51 -27.92
C GLU A 247 -36.01 33.02 -27.64
N LEU A 248 -37.11 32.31 -27.38
CA LEU A 248 -37.26 30.88 -27.58
C LEU A 248 -37.15 30.58 -29.08
N GLU A 249 -36.01 30.05 -29.53
CA GLU A 249 -35.97 29.32 -30.80
C GLU A 249 -36.42 27.87 -30.54
N GLU A 250 -37.62 27.57 -31.04
CA GLU A 250 -38.11 26.22 -31.26
C GLU A 250 -37.15 25.48 -32.20
N GLU A 251 -36.46 24.45 -31.72
CA GLU A 251 -35.88 23.46 -32.62
C GLU A 251 -36.96 22.42 -33.01
N PRO A 252 -37.18 22.20 -34.31
CA PRO A 252 -38.10 21.18 -34.79
C PRO A 252 -37.46 19.79 -34.69
N GLY A 253 -38.14 18.85 -34.03
CA GLY A 253 -38.15 17.45 -34.53
C GLY A 253 -38.94 17.38 -35.85
N PRO A 254 -39.02 16.25 -36.59
CA PRO A 254 -38.71 14.86 -36.27
C PRO A 254 -37.75 14.25 -37.34
N GLU A 255 -37.29 13.00 -37.29
CA GLU A 255 -37.90 11.79 -37.89
C GLU A 255 -36.82 10.69 -37.77
N GLY A 256 -37.12 9.47 -37.33
CA GLY A 256 -37.67 8.47 -38.24
C GLY A 256 -36.53 7.72 -38.95
N GLY A 257 -36.19 6.52 -38.48
CA GLY A 257 -35.15 5.71 -39.12
C GLY A 257 -35.02 4.33 -38.50
N GLY A 258 -36.06 3.52 -38.63
CA GLY A 258 -35.98 2.09 -38.43
C GLY A 258 -35.08 1.42 -39.46
N GLY A 259 -34.39 0.37 -39.05
CA GLY A 259 -33.53 -0.45 -39.89
C GLY A 259 -33.21 -1.78 -39.20
N GLU A 260 -34.15 -2.71 -39.29
CA GLU A 260 -33.91 -4.15 -39.22
C GLU A 260 -33.07 -4.63 -40.42
N GLU A 261 -32.64 -5.90 -40.37
CA GLU A 261 -31.86 -6.71 -41.32
C GLU A 261 -30.32 -6.63 -41.14
N LYS A 262 -29.56 -7.70 -40.83
CA LYS A 262 -29.71 -9.17 -40.88
C LYS A 262 -28.83 -9.83 -39.83
#